data_AF-A0A7S0U1K8-F1
#
_entry.id   AF-A0A7S0U1K8-F1
#
_cell.length_a   1.000
_cell.length_b   1.000
_cell.length_c   1.000
_cell.angle_alpha   90.00
_cell.angle_beta   90.00
_cell.angle_gamma   90.00
#
_symmetry.space_group_name_H-M   'P 1'
#
loop_
_entity.id
_entity.type
_entity.pdbx_description
1 polymer ?
#
loop_
_entity_poly.entity_id
_entity_poly.type
_entity_poly.pdbx_seq_one_letter_code
_entity_poly.pdbx_strand_id
1 'polypeptide(L)'
;MGHLVCVKELVWAGADVGGKDQKGRTCLHIAIEMGHHLVVEYLVGIGGKSLCMEKDDGGCSCAYAAAMGGHLSALEGLWEAFGKDLLMLTDTFGKSCAYAASGYGHLE
;
A
#
# COMPACT_ATOMS: atom_id res chain seq x y z
N MET A 1 -4.79 -14.51 11.89
CA MET A 1 -4.07 -15.53 11.08
C MET A 1 -4.88 -16.07 9.89
N GLY A 2 -6.17 -15.73 9.70
CA GLY A 2 -6.98 -16.27 8.58
C GLY A 2 -6.96 -15.46 7.28
N HIS A 3 -6.70 -14.15 7.31
CA HIS A 3 -6.88 -13.30 6.13
C HIS A 3 -5.87 -13.59 5.00
N LEU A 4 -4.63 -13.96 5.31
CA LEU A 4 -3.64 -14.31 4.28
C LEU A 4 -4.03 -15.56 3.49
N VAL A 5 -4.56 -16.59 4.17
CA VAL A 5 -4.99 -17.83 3.51
C VAL A 5 -6.15 -17.53 2.57
N CYS A 6 -7.14 -16.75 3.02
CA CYS A 6 -8.26 -16.33 2.15
C CYS A 6 -7.78 -15.54 0.93
N VAL A 7 -6.84 -14.60 1.10
CA VAL A 7 -6.28 -13.83 -0.02
C VAL A 7 -5.54 -14.75 -1.00
N LYS A 8 -4.74 -15.70 -0.51
CA LYS A 8 -4.03 -16.66 -1.36
C LYS A 8 -4.99 -17.52 -2.19
N GLU A 9 -6.02 -18.07 -1.56
CA GLU A 9 -7.05 -18.88 -2.24
C GLU A 9 -7.81 -18.06 -3.29
N LEU A 10 -8.19 -16.81 -2.97
CA LEU A 10 -8.86 -15.91 -3.91
C LEU A 10 -7.99 -15.61 -5.14
N VAL A 11 -6.71 -15.30 -4.93
CA VAL A 11 -5.76 -15.06 -6.02
C VAL A 11 -5.58 -16.33 -6.87
N TRP A 12 -5.50 -17.50 -6.25
CA TRP A 12 -5.45 -18.78 -6.95
C TRP A 12 -6.71 -19.07 -7.76
N ALA A 13 -7.88 -18.65 -7.27
CA ALA A 13 -9.14 -18.73 -8.00
C ALA A 13 -9.28 -17.70 -9.14
N GLY A 14 -8.27 -16.85 -9.36
CA GLY A 14 -8.25 -15.84 -10.42
C GLY A 14 -8.85 -14.48 -10.01
N ALA A 15 -8.91 -14.17 -8.72
CA ALA A 15 -9.30 -12.84 -8.27
C ALA A 15 -8.32 -11.76 -8.78
N ASP A 16 -8.88 -10.64 -9.24
CA ASP A 16 -8.10 -9.51 -9.71
C ASP A 16 -7.53 -8.71 -8.52
N VAL A 17 -6.21 -8.76 -8.36
CA VAL A 17 -5.46 -8.01 -7.33
C VAL A 17 -5.26 -6.54 -7.68
N GLY A 18 -5.42 -6.18 -8.96
CA GLY A 18 -5.40 -4.81 -9.44
C GLY A 18 -6.75 -4.10 -9.35
N GLY A 19 -7.80 -4.82 -8.95
CA GLY A 19 -9.14 -4.28 -8.79
C GLY A 19 -9.16 -3.10 -7.81
N LYS A 20 -9.95 -2.08 -8.16
CA LYS A 20 -10.11 -0.85 -7.37
C LYS A 20 -11.49 -0.79 -6.73
N ASP A 21 -11.55 -0.30 -5.50
CA ASP A 21 -12.83 0.04 -4.85
C ASP A 21 -13.41 1.37 -5.38
N GLN A 22 -14.53 1.82 -4.80
CA GLN A 22 -15.20 3.07 -5.18
C GLN A 22 -14.39 4.34 -4.91
N LYS A 23 -13.26 4.24 -4.22
CA LYS A 23 -12.32 5.33 -3.95
C LYS A 23 -11.02 5.16 -4.73
N GLY A 24 -10.97 4.25 -5.70
CA GLY A 24 -9.77 3.96 -6.47
C GLY A 24 -8.72 3.12 -5.71
N ARG A 25 -9.03 2.62 -4.51
CA ARG A 25 -8.06 1.90 -3.67
C ARG A 25 -7.93 0.45 -4.14
N THR A 26 -6.68 0.01 -4.32
CA THR A 26 -6.37 -1.40 -4.62
C THR A 26 -6.35 -2.25 -3.34
N CYS A 27 -6.31 -3.58 -3.49
CA CYS A 27 -6.15 -4.50 -2.35
C CYS A 27 -4.93 -4.16 -1.48
N LEU A 28 -3.85 -3.66 -2.09
CA LEU A 28 -2.62 -3.27 -1.40
C LEU A 28 -2.83 -2.05 -0.48
N HIS A 29 -3.58 -1.04 -0.93
CA HIS A 29 -3.92 0.14 -0.11
C HIS A 29 -4.65 -0.30 1.17
N ILE A 30 -5.62 -1.19 1.05
CA ILE A 30 -6.40 -1.70 2.20
C ILE A 30 -5.52 -2.55 3.13
N ALA A 31 -4.68 -3.43 2.58
CA ALA A 31 -3.80 -4.26 3.38
C ALA A 31 -2.82 -3.43 4.22
N ILE A 32 -2.32 -2.33 3.66
CA ILE A 32 -1.43 -1.39 4.34
C ILE A 32 -2.18 -0.57 5.39
N GLU A 33 -3.33 0.02 5.04
CA GLU A 33 -4.16 0.80 5.97
C GLU A 33 -4.47 0.00 7.25
N MET A 34 -4.73 -1.30 7.09
CA MET A 34 -5.04 -2.23 8.18
C MET A 34 -3.80 -2.83 8.88
N GLY A 35 -2.57 -2.52 8.44
CA GLY A 35 -1.34 -3.07 9.03
C GLY A 35 -1.16 -4.58 8.81
N HIS A 36 -1.73 -5.14 7.75
CA HIS A 36 -1.66 -6.58 7.44
C HIS A 36 -0.35 -6.95 6.72
N HIS A 37 0.79 -6.82 7.42
CA HIS A 37 2.14 -7.02 6.88
C HIS A 37 2.31 -8.25 5.97
N LEU A 38 1.89 -9.43 6.43
CA LEU A 38 2.02 -10.67 5.62
C LEU A 38 1.20 -10.64 4.32
N VAL A 39 0.06 -9.94 4.31
CA VAL A 39 -0.76 -9.76 3.11
C VAL A 39 -0.10 -8.75 2.18
N VAL A 40 0.51 -7.69 2.72
CA VAL A 40 1.29 -6.70 1.96
C VAL A 40 2.44 -7.40 1.24
N GLU A 41 3.26 -8.18 1.93
CA GLU A 41 4.37 -8.93 1.32
C GLU A 41 3.89 -9.85 0.19
N TYR A 42 2.79 -10.57 0.41
CA TYR A 42 2.22 -11.45 -0.60
C TYR A 42 1.72 -10.69 -1.82
N LEU A 43 0.95 -9.60 -1.63
CA LEU A 43 0.42 -8.77 -2.70
C LEU A 43 1.53 -8.06 -3.50
N VAL A 44 2.57 -7.60 -2.81
CA VAL A 44 3.79 -7.03 -3.40
C VAL A 44 4.49 -8.06 -4.27
N GLY A 45 4.62 -9.31 -3.80
CA GLY A 45 5.26 -10.39 -4.55
C GLY A 45 4.54 -10.77 -5.84
N ILE A 46 3.20 -10.71 -5.88
CA ILE A 46 2.41 -11.08 -7.05
C ILE A 46 2.08 -9.91 -7.98
N GLY A 47 1.81 -8.72 -7.43
CA GLY A 47 1.38 -7.53 -8.17
C GLY A 47 2.54 -6.64 -8.63
N GLY A 48 3.72 -6.82 -8.02
CA GLY A 48 4.94 -6.14 -8.39
C GLY A 48 4.86 -4.60 -8.28
N LYS A 49 5.72 -3.92 -9.05
CA LYS A 49 5.85 -2.46 -9.02
C LYS A 49 4.59 -1.75 -9.51
N SER A 50 3.87 -2.33 -10.47
CA SER A 50 2.65 -1.72 -11.03
C SER A 50 1.60 -1.52 -9.95
N LEU A 51 1.32 -2.56 -9.14
CA LEU A 51 0.33 -2.48 -8.07
C LEU A 51 0.72 -1.46 -6.99
N CYS A 52 2.01 -1.30 -6.72
CA CYS A 52 2.53 -0.37 -5.72
C CYS A 52 2.53 1.09 -6.21
N MET A 53 2.66 1.30 -7.53
CA MET A 53 2.62 2.63 -8.14
C MET A 53 1.20 3.16 -8.34
N GLU A 54 0.18 2.31 -8.20
CA GLU A 54 -1.21 2.73 -8.28
C GLU A 54 -1.53 3.77 -7.19
N LYS A 55 -2.37 4.72 -7.58
CA LYS A 55 -2.92 5.75 -6.71
C LYS A 55 -4.42 5.58 -6.60
N ASP A 56 -4.95 5.93 -5.43
CA ASP A 56 -6.38 6.09 -5.21
C ASP A 56 -6.92 7.38 -5.87
N ASP A 57 -8.23 7.62 -5.76
CA ASP A 57 -8.87 8.79 -6.38
C ASP A 57 -8.40 10.13 -5.79
N GLY A 58 -7.88 10.10 -4.56
CA GLY A 58 -7.22 11.23 -3.91
C GLY A 58 -5.77 11.43 -4.35
N GLY A 59 -5.24 10.55 -5.20
CA GLY A 59 -3.83 10.51 -5.60
C GLY A 59 -2.93 9.87 -4.55
N CYS A 60 -3.47 9.33 -3.46
CA CYS A 60 -2.68 8.72 -2.41
C CYS A 60 -2.11 7.40 -2.92
N SER A 61 -0.80 7.22 -2.77
CA SER A 61 -0.14 5.95 -3.05
C SER A 61 -0.22 5.02 -1.84
N CYS A 62 0.10 3.75 -2.05
CA CYS A 62 0.20 2.78 -0.96
C CYS A 62 1.26 3.17 0.09
N ALA A 63 2.36 3.84 -0.31
CA ALA A 63 3.34 4.41 0.63
C ALA A 63 2.78 5.59 1.44
N TYR A 64 1.90 6.40 0.86
CA TYR A 64 1.20 7.45 1.60
C TYR A 64 0.26 6.86 2.66
N ALA A 65 -0.49 5.80 2.31
CA ALA A 65 -1.33 5.09 3.27
C ALA A 65 -0.52 4.46 4.42
N ALA A 66 0.65 3.87 4.12
CA ALA A 66 1.56 3.34 5.13
C ALA A 66 2.06 4.45 6.07
N ALA A 67 2.47 5.59 5.52
CA ALA A 67 2.94 6.73 6.28
C ALA A 67 1.85 7.37 7.14
N MET A 68 0.62 7.46 6.63
CA MET A 68 -0.53 7.94 7.39
C MET A 68 -0.83 7.01 8.57
N GLY A 69 -0.78 5.69 8.35
CA GLY A 69 -1.05 4.67 9.36
C GLY A 69 0.09 4.39 10.34
N GLY A 70 1.30 4.91 10.10
CA GLY A 70 2.47 4.64 10.93
C GLY A 70 3.07 3.26 10.74
N HIS A 71 2.73 2.58 9.64
CA HIS A 71 3.13 1.21 9.38
C HIS A 71 4.53 1.20 8.77
N LEU A 72 5.55 1.50 9.60
CA LEU A 72 6.94 1.62 9.17
C LEU A 72 7.42 0.36 8.45
N SER A 73 7.08 -0.83 8.96
CA SER A 73 7.48 -2.10 8.34
C SER A 73 6.84 -2.33 6.97
N ALA A 74 5.64 -1.79 6.70
CA ALA A 74 5.05 -1.83 5.36
C ALA A 74 5.77 -0.87 4.40
N LEU A 75 6.14 0.32 4.89
CA LEU A 75 7.00 1.26 4.17
C LEU A 75 8.37 0.66 3.85
N GLU A 76 8.94 -0.08 4.81
CA GLU A 76 10.21 -0.79 4.67
C GLU A 76 10.13 -1.96 3.69
N GLY A 77 8.98 -2.64 3.59
CA GLY A 77 8.79 -3.63 2.53
C GLY A 77 8.69 -2.98 1.14
N LEU A 78 7.98 -1.85 1.04
CA LEU A 78 7.73 -1.18 -0.24
C LEU A 78 8.98 -0.56 -0.87
N TRP A 79 9.79 0.18 -0.09
CA TRP A 79 11.03 0.80 -0.61
C TRP A 79 12.13 -0.23 -0.92
N GLU A 80 12.20 -1.37 -0.21
CA GLU A 80 13.14 -2.46 -0.49
C GLU A 80 12.74 -3.18 -1.78
N ALA A 81 11.45 -3.44 -1.96
CA ALA A 81 10.94 -4.13 -3.14
C ALA A 81 11.02 -3.28 -4.43
N PHE A 82 10.78 -1.96 -4.36
CA PHE A 82 10.57 -1.16 -5.57
C PHE A 82 11.32 0.18 -5.63
N GLY A 83 12.09 0.50 -4.60
CA GLY A 83 12.93 1.69 -4.53
C GLY A 83 12.24 2.96 -4.02
N LYS A 84 13.01 4.03 -3.91
CA LYS A 84 12.58 5.31 -3.33
C LYS A 84 11.59 6.09 -4.20
N ASP A 85 11.40 5.72 -5.48
CA ASP A 85 10.44 6.37 -6.38
C ASP A 85 9.03 6.44 -5.76
N LEU A 86 8.64 5.40 -5.03
CA LEU A 86 7.36 5.29 -4.34
C LEU A 86 7.17 6.34 -3.23
N LEU A 87 8.27 6.72 -2.56
CA LEU A 87 8.29 7.71 -1.49
C LEU A 87 8.19 9.14 -2.03
N MET A 88 8.56 9.34 -3.30
CA MET A 88 8.51 10.64 -3.97
C MET A 88 7.14 10.92 -4.60
N LEU A 89 6.21 9.96 -4.55
CA LEU A 89 4.85 10.15 -5.05
C LEU A 89 4.10 11.14 -4.16
N THR A 90 3.38 12.05 -4.81
CA THR A 90 2.48 13.01 -4.15
C THR A 90 1.02 12.70 -4.46
N ASP A 91 0.16 13.03 -3.49
CA ASP A 91 -1.29 13.06 -3.67
C ASP A 91 -1.76 14.20 -4.60
N THR A 92 -3.06 14.32 -4.81
CA THR A 92 -3.67 15.40 -5.61
C THR A 92 -3.45 16.80 -5.02
N PHE A 93 -3.07 16.90 -3.75
CA PHE A 93 -2.74 18.15 -3.06
C PHE A 93 -1.22 18.43 -3.03
N GLY A 94 -0.41 17.60 -3.69
CA GLY A 94 1.05 17.73 -3.70
C GLY A 94 1.73 17.25 -2.41
N LYS A 95 1.02 16.52 -1.54
CA LYS A 95 1.55 16.00 -0.28
C LYS A 95 2.20 14.65 -0.51
N SER A 96 3.45 14.50 -0.06
CA SER A 96 4.18 13.23 -0.10
C SER A 96 3.85 12.34 1.11
N CYS A 97 4.31 11.09 1.08
CA CYS A 97 4.19 10.21 2.24
C CYS A 97 4.92 10.77 3.48
N ALA A 98 6.04 11.49 3.30
CA ALA A 98 6.73 12.17 4.40
C ALA A 98 5.89 13.29 5.04
N TYR A 99 5.09 14.00 4.23
CA TYR A 99 4.11 14.97 4.74
C TYR A 99 3.05 14.27 5.60
N ALA A 100 2.53 13.12 5.15
CA ALA A 100 1.59 12.33 5.93
C ALA A 100 2.20 11.87 7.26
N ALA A 101 3.40 11.28 7.25
CA ALA A 101 4.09 10.85 8.47
C ALA A 101 4.26 12.00 9.48
N SER A 102 4.60 13.20 8.98
CA SER A 102 4.77 14.41 9.80
C SER A 102 3.44 14.93 10.37
N GLY A 103 2.37 14.90 9.57
CA GLY A 103 1.04 15.40 9.96
C GLY A 103 0.28 14.48 10.90
N TYR A 104 0.50 13.17 10.81
CA TYR A 104 -0.15 12.15 11.63
C TYR A 104 0.70 11.71 12.83
N GLY A 105 1.82 12.40 13.10
CA GLY A 105 2.52 12.34 14.38
C GLY A 105 3.40 11.11 14.59
N HIS A 106 3.88 10.45 13.54
CA HIS A 106 4.82 9.33 13.66
C HIS A 106 6.24 9.85 13.88
N LEU A 107 6.42 10.55 15.00
CA LEU A 107 7.70 10.71 15.69
C LEU A 107 7.82 9.51 16.61
N GLU A 108 8.90 8.74 16.45
CA GLU A 108 9.25 7.54 17.22
C GLU A 108 8.89 7.57 18.71
#